data_AF-S4NX37-F1
#
_entry.id   AF-S4NX37-F1
#
_cell.length_a   1.000
_cell.length_b   1.000
_cell.length_c   1.000
_cell.angle_alpha   90.00
_cell.angle_beta   90.00
_cell.angle_gamma   90.00
#
_symmetry.space_group_name_H-M   'P 1'
#
loop_
_entity.id
_entity.type
_entity.pdbx_description
1 polymer ?
#
loop_
_entity_poly.entity_id
_entity_poly.type
_entity_poly.pdbx_seq_one_letter_code
_entity_poly.pdbx_strand_id
1 'polypeptide(L)'
;QDILNRTRSKQPLPWYKTLKQYYYRPQWELYDLRADPLELKNLHGKPSVEAAESSLRDRLRAWQRRSRDPWLCAPGAVLERAECRALDNGLSHFLH
;
A
#
# COMPACT_ATOMS: atom_id res chain seq x y z
N GLN A 1 13.86 -14.23 -17.74
CA GLN A 1 15.06 -13.68 -17.07
C GLN A 1 15.55 -12.30 -17.57
N ASP A 2 15.03 -11.71 -18.66
CA ASP A 2 15.59 -10.49 -19.28
C ASP A 2 15.74 -9.29 -18.31
N ILE A 3 14.67 -8.95 -17.60
CA ILE A 3 14.65 -7.80 -16.67
C ILE A 3 15.67 -7.96 -15.53
N LEU A 4 15.84 -9.19 -15.01
CA LEU A 4 16.82 -9.49 -13.96
C LEU A 4 18.25 -9.35 -14.50
N ASN A 5 18.52 -9.88 -15.70
CA ASN A 5 19.83 -9.81 -16.33
C ASN A 5 20.21 -8.36 -16.65
N ARG A 6 19.30 -7.58 -17.24
CA ARG A 6 19.51 -6.16 -17.51
C ARG A 6 19.75 -5.35 -16.25
N THR A 7 18.99 -5.61 -15.18
CA THR A 7 19.20 -4.93 -13.89
C THR A 7 20.58 -5.24 -13.31
N ARG A 8 21.01 -6.50 -13.34
CA ARG A 8 22.36 -6.90 -12.87
C ARG A 8 23.47 -6.25 -13.70
N SER A 9 23.30 -6.21 -15.02
CA SER A 9 24.24 -5.59 -15.95
C SER A 9 24.10 -4.07 -16.06
N LYS A 10 23.27 -3.43 -15.21
CA LYS A 10 22.97 -1.98 -15.22
C LYS A 10 22.53 -1.44 -16.58
N GLN A 11 21.89 -2.28 -17.39
CA GLN A 11 21.31 -1.89 -18.65
C GLN A 11 19.94 -1.23 -18.43
N PRO A 12 19.57 -0.23 -19.28
CA PRO A 12 18.26 0.39 -19.19
C PRO A 12 17.14 -0.63 -19.45
N LEU A 13 16.07 -0.52 -18.67
CA LEU A 13 14.86 -1.30 -18.84
C LEU A 13 13.86 -0.48 -19.67
N PRO A 14 13.14 -1.09 -20.63
CA PRO A 14 12.01 -0.43 -21.29
C PRO A 14 10.78 -0.42 -20.36
N TRP A 15 10.97 0.07 -19.14
CA TRP A 15 9.95 0.10 -18.10
C TRP A 15 10.07 1.40 -17.29
N TYR A 16 8.91 1.96 -16.94
CA TYR A 16 8.82 3.24 -16.25
C TYR A 16 9.10 3.15 -14.74
N LYS A 17 9.32 1.95 -14.19
CA LYS A 17 9.79 1.70 -12.82
C LYS A 17 11.12 0.95 -12.81
N THR A 18 11.81 1.00 -11.68
CA THR A 18 12.95 0.13 -11.40
C THR A 18 12.50 -1.14 -10.67
N LEU A 19 13.26 -2.25 -10.81
CA LEU A 19 12.99 -3.47 -10.03
C LEU A 19 12.95 -3.20 -8.52
N LYS A 20 13.83 -2.33 -8.01
CA LYS A 20 13.88 -1.99 -6.59
C LYS A 20 12.56 -1.38 -6.11
N GLN A 21 12.03 -0.40 -6.84
CA GLN A 21 10.74 0.24 -6.51
C GLN A 21 9.57 -0.73 -6.62
N TYR A 22 9.64 -1.70 -7.53
CA TYR A 22 8.59 -2.69 -7.70
C TYR A 22 8.56 -3.73 -6.57
N TYR A 23 9.73 -4.22 -6.15
CA TYR A 23 9.82 -5.22 -5.09
C TYR A 23 9.63 -4.63 -3.69
N TYR A 24 10.18 -3.45 -3.42
CA TYR A 24 10.14 -2.83 -2.10
C TYR A 24 9.22 -1.63 -2.12
N ARG A 25 7.95 -1.88 -1.81
CA ARG A 25 6.89 -0.87 -1.81
C ARG A 25 6.55 -0.41 -0.40
N PRO A 26 6.16 0.87 -0.21
CA PRO A 26 5.56 1.30 1.04
C PRO A 26 4.23 0.57 1.25
N GLN A 27 3.80 0.45 2.50
CA GLN A 27 2.54 -0.22 2.83
C GLN A 27 1.32 0.50 2.24
N TRP A 28 1.35 1.83 2.20
CA TRP A 28 0.29 2.66 1.67
C TRP A 28 0.79 3.49 0.49
N GLU A 29 0.02 3.46 -0.58
CA GLU A 29 0.26 4.19 -1.83
C GLU A 29 -1.01 4.95 -2.21
N LEU A 30 -0.90 6.26 -2.39
CA LEU A 30 -1.99 7.14 -2.81
C LEU A 30 -1.54 7.95 -4.03
N TYR A 31 -2.32 7.92 -5.10
CA TYR A 31 -2.00 8.59 -6.37
C TYR A 31 -3.18 9.45 -6.84
N ASP A 32 -2.87 10.58 -7.46
CA ASP A 32 -3.85 11.35 -8.23
C ASP A 32 -3.76 10.91 -9.69
N LEU A 33 -4.72 10.11 -10.14
CA LEU A 33 -4.72 9.55 -11.49
C LEU A 33 -4.86 10.59 -12.60
N ARG A 34 -5.38 11.79 -12.31
CA ARG A 34 -5.51 12.86 -13.31
C ARG A 34 -4.17 13.57 -13.51
N ALA A 35 -3.45 13.82 -12.42
CA ALA A 35 -2.16 14.50 -12.46
C ALA A 35 -0.97 13.55 -12.69
N ASP A 36 -1.11 12.28 -12.30
CA ASP A 36 -0.10 11.23 -12.41
C ASP A 36 -0.71 9.91 -12.91
N PRO A 37 -0.99 9.80 -14.22
CA PRO A 37 -1.57 8.59 -14.81
C PRO A 37 -0.68 7.35 -14.72
N LEU A 38 0.62 7.53 -14.43
CA LEU A 38 1.60 6.44 -14.34
C LEU A 38 1.88 6.00 -12.89
N GLU A 39 1.25 6.64 -11.89
CA GLU A 39 1.34 6.28 -10.47
C GLU A 39 2.79 6.19 -9.98
N LEU A 40 3.57 7.24 -10.26
CA LEU A 40 4.99 7.35 -9.91
C LEU A 40 5.20 8.16 -8.64
N LYS A 41 4.29 9.09 -8.34
CA LYS A 41 4.41 10.04 -7.23
C LYS A 41 3.44 9.67 -6.12
N ASN A 42 3.90 8.84 -5.19
CA ASN A 42 3.13 8.53 -3.98
C ASN A 42 2.85 9.83 -3.17
N LEU A 43 1.58 10.05 -2.85
CA LEU A 43 1.05 11.18 -2.10
C LEU A 43 0.73 10.82 -0.65
N HIS A 44 0.80 9.54 -0.27
CA HIS A 44 0.49 9.07 1.07
C HIS A 44 1.24 9.88 2.14
N GLY A 45 0.52 10.26 3.20
CA GLY A 45 1.07 10.98 4.36
C GLY A 45 1.30 12.48 4.14
N LYS A 46 0.92 13.04 2.98
CA LYS A 46 1.00 14.49 2.75
C LYS A 46 -0.24 15.19 3.34
N PRO A 47 -0.07 16.29 4.09
CA PRO A 47 -1.19 17.03 4.68
C PRO A 47 -2.24 17.47 3.65
N SER A 48 -1.80 17.80 2.42
CA SER A 48 -2.68 18.24 1.33
C SER A 48 -3.71 17.20 0.87
N VAL A 49 -3.49 15.90 1.17
CA VAL A 49 -4.37 14.80 0.73
C VAL A 49 -4.97 14.03 1.90
N GLU A 50 -4.78 14.48 3.14
CA GLU A 50 -5.21 13.78 4.36
C GLU A 50 -6.71 13.45 4.34
N ALA A 51 -7.55 14.41 3.98
CA ALA A 51 -8.99 14.22 3.90
C ALA A 51 -9.40 13.15 2.86
N ALA A 52 -8.75 13.16 1.68
CA ALA A 52 -8.99 12.16 0.65
C ALA A 52 -8.51 10.77 1.08
N GLU A 53 -7.33 10.70 1.69
CA GLU A 53 -6.75 9.47 2.20
C GLU A 53 -7.63 8.83 3.29
N SER A 54 -8.09 9.63 4.26
CA SER A 54 -8.99 9.19 5.32
C SER A 54 -10.29 8.63 4.75
N SER A 55 -10.94 9.36 3.84
CA SER A 55 -12.17 8.91 3.18
C SER A 55 -11.98 7.59 2.41
N LEU A 56 -10.86 7.43 1.70
CA LEU A 56 -10.55 6.20 0.96
C LEU A 56 -10.29 5.02 1.90
N ARG A 57 -9.55 5.23 3.00
CA ARG A 57 -9.31 4.22 4.03
C ARG A 57 -10.61 3.76 4.67
N ASP A 58 -11.52 4.68 5.00
CA ASP A 58 -12.84 4.34 5.54
C ASP A 58 -13.67 3.50 4.58
N ARG A 59 -13.69 3.88 3.29
CA ARG A 59 -14.40 3.13 2.24
C ARG A 59 -13.82 1.72 2.08
N LEU A 60 -12.50 1.59 2.09
CA LEU A 60 -11.82 0.29 2.04
C LEU A 60 -12.19 -0.57 3.25
N ARG A 61 -12.08 -0.04 4.47
CA ARG A 61 -12.42 -0.76 5.70
C ARG A 61 -13.89 -1.17 5.74
N ALA A 62 -14.80 -0.30 5.31
CA ALA A 62 -16.22 -0.61 5.22
C ALA A 62 -16.50 -1.74 4.21
N TRP A 63 -15.80 -1.75 3.08
CA TRP A 63 -15.89 -2.84 2.11
C TRP A 63 -15.35 -4.15 2.68
N GLN A 64 -14.16 -4.17 3.29
CA GLN A 64 -13.55 -5.36 3.90
C GLN A 64 -14.45 -5.99 4.96
N ARG A 65 -15.08 -5.17 5.82
CA ARG A 65 -16.06 -5.66 6.81
C ARG A 65 -17.27 -6.29 6.14
N ARG A 66 -17.85 -5.60 5.14
CA ARG A 66 -19.05 -6.07 4.42
C ARG A 66 -18.79 -7.37 3.66
N SER A 67 -17.61 -7.52 3.07
CA SER A 67 -17.21 -8.71 2.32
C SER A 67 -16.73 -9.86 3.21
N ARG A 68 -16.67 -9.67 4.54
CA ARG A 68 -16.12 -10.64 5.50
C ARG A 68 -14.68 -11.04 5.14
N ASP A 69 -13.86 -10.05 4.79
CA ASP A 69 -12.46 -10.22 4.40
C ASP A 69 -11.66 -10.93 5.51
N PRO A 70 -11.07 -12.12 5.26
CA PRO A 70 -10.22 -12.82 6.21
C PRO A 70 -9.00 -12.01 6.67
N TRP A 71 -8.54 -11.04 5.87
CA TRP A 71 -7.39 -10.18 6.16
C TRP A 71 -7.75 -8.85 6.81
N LEU A 72 -8.99 -8.71 7.31
CA LEU A 72 -9.49 -7.45 7.89
C LEU A 72 -8.52 -6.81 8.91
N CYS A 73 -7.88 -7.60 9.76
CA CYS A 73 -7.00 -7.10 10.81
C CYS A 73 -5.50 -7.20 10.47
N ALA A 74 -5.15 -7.87 9.38
CA ALA A 74 -3.76 -8.04 8.98
C ALA A 74 -3.13 -6.68 8.55
N PRO A 75 -1.79 -6.55 8.62
CA PRO A 75 -0.82 -7.48 9.20
C PRO A 75 -0.52 -7.21 10.69
N GLY A 76 -1.03 -6.12 11.27
CA GLY A 76 -0.70 -5.67 12.63
C GLY A 76 -1.57 -6.28 13.73
N ALA A 77 -2.66 -6.96 13.38
CA ALA A 77 -3.64 -7.49 14.32
C ALA A 77 -4.26 -8.82 13.84
N VAL A 78 -4.92 -9.52 14.77
CA VAL A 78 -5.72 -10.72 14.50
C VAL A 78 -7.19 -10.41 14.75
N LEU A 79 -8.06 -10.95 13.89
CA LEU A 79 -9.50 -10.88 14.08
C LEU A 79 -9.93 -11.93 15.12
N GLU A 80 -10.34 -11.48 16.29
CA GLU A 80 -10.85 -12.33 17.38
C GLU A 80 -12.20 -11.79 17.85
N ARG A 81 -13.24 -12.63 17.87
CA ARG A 81 -14.59 -12.27 18.36
C ARG A 81 -15.13 -10.95 17.77
N ALA A 82 -14.90 -10.76 16.46
CA ALA A 82 -15.26 -9.57 15.69
C ALA A 82 -14.47 -8.28 16.00
N GLU A 83 -13.38 -8.38 16.76
CA GLU A 83 -12.48 -7.27 17.06
C GLU A 83 -11.07 -7.52 16.50
N CYS A 84 -10.39 -6.46 16.06
CA CYS A 84 -8.98 -6.55 15.70
C CYS A 84 -8.11 -6.33 16.94
N ARG A 85 -7.41 -7.38 17.38
CA ARG A 85 -6.46 -7.31 18.50
C ARG A 85 -5.03 -7.21 18.00
N ALA A 86 -4.31 -6.19 18.47
CA ALA A 86 -2.92 -5.94 18.07
C ALA A 86 -2.01 -7.13 18.38
N LEU A 87 -1.04 -7.37 17.50
CA LEU A 87 0.00 -8.39 17.67
C LEU A 87 1.30 -7.84 18.28
N ASP A 88 1.39 -6.52 18.47
CA ASP A 88 2.60 -5.82 18.93
C ASP A 88 3.87 -6.18 18.14
N ASN A 89 3.69 -6.45 16.84
CA ASN A 89 4.75 -6.90 15.92
C ASN A 89 5.54 -5.76 15.27
N GLY A 90 5.51 -4.56 15.85
CA GLY A 90 6.16 -3.36 15.30
C GLY A 90 5.45 -2.75 14.09
N LEU A 91 4.29 -3.28 13.67
CA LEU A 91 3.44 -2.72 12.61
C LEU A 91 2.22 -1.96 13.18
N SER A 92 2.21 -1.68 14.48
CA SER A 92 1.07 -1.07 15.18
C SER A 92 0.78 0.37 14.74
N HIS A 93 1.76 1.09 14.17
CA HIS A 93 1.55 2.43 13.60
C HIS A 93 0.56 2.45 12.42
N PHE A 94 0.18 1.28 11.90
CA PHE A 94 -0.74 1.14 10.78
C PHE A 94 -2.15 0.69 11.19
N LEU A 95 -2.44 0.68 12.50
CA LEU A 95 -3.75 0.33 13.08
C LEU A 95 -4.67 1.55 13.31
N HIS A 96 -4.27 2.75 12.88
CA HIS A 96 -5.08 3.97 13.01
C HIS A 96 -5.66 4.43 11.65
#